data_AF-A0A6M1ZIH8-F1
#
_entry.id   AF-A0A6M1ZIH8-F1
#
_cell.length_a   1.000
_cell.length_b   1.000
_cell.length_c   1.000
_cell.angle_alpha   90.00
_cell.angle_beta   90.00
_cell.angle_gamma   90.00
#
_symmetry.space_group_name_H-M   'P 1'
#
loop_
_entity.id
_entity.type
_entity.pdbx_description
1 polymer ?
#
loop_
_entity_poly.entity_id
_entity_poly.type
_entity_poly.pdbx_seq_one_letter_code
_entity_poly.pdbx_strand_id
1 'polypeptide(L)'
;MRNICGREEELKLLKKLLNANEAQLLAVYGRRRVGKTYLIENFFQDKGVFFRFTGMKGAILKEHLLIFQKDISRQLVIDKKVPSFRNWLEAFFYLGDILKTLDCTKKIILFFDELPWIATRKSGFLKALEHFWNHTFSKNQNAILVVCGSAASWMIEKIVYNKGGL
;
A
#
# COMPACT_ATOMS: atom_id res chain seq x y z
N MET A 1 4.95 16.36 15.03
CA MET A 1 5.67 15.61 13.96
C MET A 1 7.01 15.17 14.52
N ARG A 2 7.36 13.89 14.41
CA ARG A 2 8.73 13.44 14.74
C ARG A 2 9.69 14.02 13.69
N ASN A 3 10.89 14.41 14.10
CA ASN A 3 11.83 15.11 13.23
C ASN A 3 12.39 14.13 12.17
N ILE A 4 12.25 14.46 10.88
CA ILE A 4 12.83 13.70 9.76
C ILE A 4 14.06 14.48 9.28
N CYS A 5 15.25 13.96 9.54
CA CYS A 5 16.52 14.62 9.17
C CYS A 5 17.05 14.10 7.82
N GLY A 6 17.60 14.99 6.99
CA GLY A 6 18.34 14.61 5.77
C GLY A 6 17.53 13.95 4.66
N ARG A 7 16.23 14.26 4.55
CA ARG A 7 15.30 13.70 3.54
C ARG A 7 14.56 14.78 2.76
N GLU A 8 15.22 15.91 2.48
CA GLU A 8 14.55 17.10 1.91
C GLU A 8 13.95 16.81 0.53
N GLU A 9 14.70 16.14 -0.34
CA GLU A 9 14.24 15.77 -1.69
C GLU A 9 13.09 14.76 -1.64
N GLU A 10 13.18 13.73 -0.79
CA GLU A 10 12.09 12.78 -0.63
C GLU A 10 10.84 13.46 -0.06
N LEU A 11 10.98 14.33 0.94
CA LEU A 11 9.86 15.09 1.49
C LEU A 11 9.22 16.03 0.45
N LYS A 12 10.01 16.64 -0.42
CA LYS A 12 9.52 17.46 -1.53
C LYS A 12 8.70 16.63 -2.52
N LEU A 13 9.17 15.43 -2.88
CA LEU A 13 8.42 14.49 -3.69
C LEU A 13 7.10 14.09 -3.02
N LEU A 14 7.15 13.69 -1.74
CA LEU A 14 5.94 13.27 -1.01
C LEU A 14 4.90 14.39 -0.90
N LYS A 15 5.32 15.65 -0.71
CA LYS A 15 4.43 16.82 -0.75
C LYS A 15 3.79 17.00 -2.12
N LYS A 16 4.54 16.81 -3.22
CA LYS A 16 3.99 16.88 -4.58
C LYS A 16 2.91 15.82 -4.78
N LEU A 17 3.15 14.58 -4.36
CA LEU A 17 2.17 13.49 -4.46
C LEU A 17 0.91 13.79 -3.64
N LEU A 18 1.07 14.36 -2.44
CA LEU A 18 -0.05 14.72 -1.58
C LEU A 18 -0.94 15.82 -2.17
N ASN A 19 -0.37 16.73 -2.95
CA ASN A 19 -1.09 17.86 -3.56
C ASN A 19 -1.61 17.54 -4.98
N ALA A 20 -1.31 16.37 -5.53
CA ALA A 20 -1.77 15.99 -6.87
C ALA A 20 -3.29 15.73 -6.87
N ASN A 21 -3.98 16.11 -7.94
CA ASN A 21 -5.41 15.85 -8.15
C ASN A 21 -5.63 14.66 -9.10
N GLU A 22 -4.81 13.63 -8.94
CA GLU A 22 -4.83 12.39 -9.71
C GLU A 22 -4.24 11.27 -8.85
N ALA A 23 -4.62 10.03 -9.14
CA ALA A 23 -4.12 8.87 -8.41
C ALA A 23 -2.60 8.72 -8.57
N GLN A 24 -1.90 8.49 -7.47
CA GLN A 24 -0.44 8.38 -7.45
C GLN A 24 0.00 6.98 -7.05
N LEU A 25 1.01 6.45 -7.74
CA LEU A 25 1.72 5.24 -7.33
C LEU A 25 3.18 5.58 -7.01
N LEU A 26 3.61 5.26 -5.80
CA LEU A 26 4.97 5.47 -5.33
C LEU A 26 5.63 4.14 -4.97
N ALA A 27 6.67 3.77 -5.70
CA ALA A 27 7.54 2.66 -5.36
C ALA A 27 8.77 3.15 -4.59
N VAL A 28 8.93 2.72 -3.33
CA VAL A 28 10.05 3.10 -2.46
C VAL A 28 10.97 1.90 -2.25
N TYR A 29 12.21 2.00 -2.69
CA TYR A 29 13.19 0.92 -2.54
C TYR A 29 14.49 1.42 -1.92
N GLY A 30 15.29 0.50 -1.41
CA GLY A 30 16.59 0.82 -0.80
C GLY A 30 16.98 -0.20 0.28
N ARG A 31 18.21 -0.10 0.79
CA ARG A 31 18.77 -1.06 1.76
C ARG A 31 17.90 -1.18 3.03
N ARG A 32 18.05 -2.28 3.76
CA ARG A 32 17.38 -2.46 5.06
C ARG A 32 17.82 -1.37 6.03
N ARG A 33 16.89 -0.92 6.89
CA ARG A 33 17.12 0.06 7.97
C ARG A 33 17.51 1.49 7.55
N VAL A 34 17.34 1.86 6.28
CA VAL A 34 17.55 3.26 5.82
C VAL A 34 16.41 4.23 6.17
N GLY A 35 15.38 3.75 6.88
CA GLY A 35 14.26 4.58 7.34
C GLY A 35 13.07 4.74 6.38
N LYS A 36 12.90 3.85 5.40
CA LYS A 36 11.78 3.91 4.42
C LYS A 36 10.40 3.91 5.09
N THR A 37 10.11 2.89 5.90
CA THR A 37 8.85 2.77 6.64
C THR A 37 8.62 3.99 7.52
N TYR A 38 9.66 4.42 8.25
CA TYR A 38 9.60 5.60 9.11
C TYR A 38 9.26 6.87 8.33
N LEU A 39 9.88 7.08 7.17
CA LEU A 39 9.61 8.24 6.32
C LEU A 39 8.15 8.28 5.85
N ILE A 40 7.65 7.17 5.28
CA ILE A 40 6.29 7.10 4.74
C ILE A 40 5.24 7.21 5.85
N GLU A 41 5.42 6.48 6.95
CA GLU A 41 4.49 6.50 8.07
C GLU A 41 4.41 7.90 8.70
N ASN A 42 5.53 8.51 9.09
CA ASN A 42 5.50 9.84 9.72
C ASN A 42 5.01 10.94 8.77
N PHE A 43 5.18 10.78 7.46
CA PHE A 43 4.70 11.78 6.51
C PHE A 43 3.19 11.68 6.27
N PHE A 44 2.65 10.46 6.06
CA PHE A 44 1.28 10.27 5.59
C PHE A 44 0.24 9.93 6.66
N GLN A 45 0.64 9.41 7.83
CA GLN A 45 -0.30 8.88 8.84
C GLN A 45 -1.42 9.85 9.23
N ASP A 46 -1.14 11.16 9.21
CA ASP A 46 -2.06 12.23 9.63
C ASP A 46 -2.56 13.07 8.43
N LYS A 47 -2.46 12.57 7.20
CA LYS A 47 -2.77 13.31 5.95
C LYS A 47 -4.05 12.86 5.25
N GLY A 48 -4.79 11.94 5.85
CA GLY A 48 -6.02 11.39 5.29
C GLY A 48 -6.34 10.03 5.90
N VAL A 49 -7.07 9.21 5.16
CA VAL A 49 -7.22 7.79 5.49
C VAL A 49 -5.89 7.11 5.19
N PHE A 50 -5.23 6.59 6.21
CA PHE A 50 -3.97 5.87 6.07
C PHE A 50 -4.16 4.41 6.48
N PHE A 51 -3.93 3.50 5.54
CA PHE A 51 -3.94 2.06 5.78
C PHE A 51 -2.58 1.47 5.44
N ARG A 52 -1.99 0.74 6.38
CA ARG A 52 -0.73 0.03 6.19
C ARG A 52 -0.93 -1.47 6.31
N PHE A 53 -0.32 -2.21 5.39
CA PHE A 53 -0.10 -3.63 5.53
C PHE A 53 1.39 -3.94 5.34
N THR A 54 1.98 -4.70 6.26
CA THR A 54 3.40 -5.04 6.22
C THR A 54 3.57 -6.54 5.95
N GLY A 55 4.37 -6.86 4.94
CA GLY A 55 4.72 -8.24 4.63
C GLY A 55 5.45 -8.91 5.78
N MET A 56 5.06 -10.15 6.09
CA MET A 56 5.76 -10.97 7.07
C MET A 56 6.64 -12.00 6.34
N LYS A 57 7.95 -11.96 6.60
CA LYS A 57 8.90 -12.91 6.01
C LYS A 57 8.56 -14.33 6.44
N GLY A 58 8.43 -15.23 5.46
CA GLY A 58 8.18 -16.66 5.70
C GLY A 58 6.71 -17.02 5.98
N ALA A 59 5.82 -16.03 6.06
CA ALA A 59 4.40 -16.29 6.25
C ALA A 59 3.75 -16.85 4.97
N ILE A 60 2.81 -17.77 5.17
CA ILE A 60 2.01 -18.35 4.08
C ILE A 60 0.82 -17.46 3.73
N LEU A 61 0.20 -17.71 2.57
CA LEU A 61 -0.96 -16.93 2.10
C LEU A 61 -2.06 -16.79 3.16
N LYS A 62 -2.42 -17.88 3.84
CA LYS A 62 -3.47 -17.86 4.88
C LYS A 62 -3.14 -16.92 6.03
N GLU A 63 -1.87 -16.84 6.43
CA GLU A 63 -1.42 -15.96 7.50
C GLU A 63 -1.45 -14.50 7.05
N HIS A 64 -0.98 -14.18 5.84
CA HIS A 64 -1.08 -12.82 5.31
C HIS A 64 -2.54 -12.37 5.17
N LEU A 65 -3.44 -13.22 4.67
CA LEU A 65 -4.86 -12.88 4.55
C LEU A 65 -5.53 -12.66 5.92
N LEU A 66 -5.16 -13.46 6.93
CA LEU A 66 -5.63 -13.26 8.30
C LEU A 66 -5.12 -11.94 8.89
N ILE A 67 -3.83 -11.63 8.72
CA ILE A 67 -3.25 -10.38 9.21
C ILE A 67 -3.92 -9.20 8.48
N PHE A 68 -4.07 -9.28 7.16
CA PHE A 68 -4.73 -8.26 6.36
C PHE A 68 -6.17 -8.01 6.80
N GLN A 69 -6.94 -9.07 7.07
CA GLN A 69 -8.28 -8.97 7.64
C GLN A 69 -8.29 -8.21 8.97
N LYS A 70 -7.34 -8.53 9.87
CA LYS A 70 -7.22 -7.85 11.18
C LYS A 70 -6.80 -6.39 11.02
N ASP A 71 -5.91 -6.09 10.09
CA ASP A 71 -5.45 -4.72 9.82
C ASP A 71 -6.57 -3.86 9.26
N ILE A 72 -7.39 -4.38 8.33
CA ILE A 72 -8.58 -3.66 7.83
C ILE A 72 -9.50 -3.32 9.00
N SER A 73 -9.80 -4.31 9.85
CA SER A 73 -10.70 -4.13 10.99
C SER A 73 -10.20 -3.09 11.99
N ARG A 74 -8.88 -3.00 12.20
CA ARG A 74 -8.27 -2.11 13.20
C ARG A 74 -8.03 -0.71 12.67
N GLN A 75 -7.60 -0.58 11.41
CA GLN A 75 -7.09 0.69 10.86
C GLN A 75 -8.17 1.48 10.13
N LEU A 76 -9.16 0.82 9.51
CA LEU A 76 -10.24 1.50 8.79
C LEU A 76 -11.51 1.72 9.62
N VAL A 77 -11.46 1.37 10.93
CA VAL A 77 -12.52 1.62 11.93
C VAL A 77 -13.91 1.33 11.39
N ILE A 78 -14.10 0.10 10.93
CA ILE A 78 -15.35 -0.34 10.34
C ILE A 78 -16.24 -1.00 11.39
N ASP A 79 -17.49 -0.57 11.48
CA ASP A 79 -18.51 -1.16 12.36
C ASP A 79 -19.01 -2.54 11.88
N LYS A 80 -18.39 -3.08 10.82
CA LYS A 80 -18.75 -4.35 10.19
C LYS A 80 -17.66 -5.38 10.41
N LYS A 81 -18.10 -6.62 10.65
CA LYS A 81 -17.21 -7.78 10.70
C LYS A 81 -16.54 -7.97 9.34
N VAL A 82 -15.21 -7.94 9.30
CA VAL A 82 -14.44 -8.29 8.10
C VAL A 82 -14.58 -9.78 7.83
N PRO A 83 -14.94 -10.21 6.61
CA PRO A 83 -15.00 -11.62 6.27
C PRO A 83 -13.60 -12.23 6.20
N SER A 84 -13.51 -13.56 6.23
CA SER A 84 -12.29 -14.26 5.86
C SER A 84 -12.12 -14.25 4.33
N PHE A 85 -10.88 -14.15 3.86
CA PHE A 85 -10.57 -14.18 2.43
C PHE A 85 -9.91 -15.51 2.03
N ARG A 86 -10.24 -16.03 0.86
CA ARG A 86 -9.60 -17.24 0.30
C ARG A 86 -8.37 -16.92 -0.53
N ASN A 87 -8.30 -15.71 -1.07
CA ASN A 87 -7.22 -15.22 -1.93
C ASN A 87 -7.15 -13.69 -1.89
N TRP A 88 -6.12 -13.11 -2.51
CA TRP A 88 -5.94 -11.67 -2.56
C TRP A 88 -6.99 -10.93 -3.41
N LEU A 89 -7.59 -11.56 -4.43
CA LEU A 89 -8.66 -10.91 -5.21
C LEU A 89 -9.86 -10.59 -4.33
N GLU A 90 -10.31 -11.55 -3.52
CA GLU A 90 -11.40 -11.33 -2.54
C GLU A 90 -11.04 -10.25 -1.52
N ALA A 91 -9.80 -10.27 -1.02
CA ALA A 91 -9.32 -9.28 -0.07
C ALA A 91 -9.33 -7.86 -0.66
N PHE A 92 -8.87 -7.70 -1.90
CA PHE A 92 -8.85 -6.41 -2.59
C PHE A 92 -10.24 -5.95 -3.06
N PHE A 93 -11.15 -6.85 -3.43
CA PHE A 93 -12.54 -6.49 -3.69
C PHE A 93 -13.20 -5.92 -2.44
N TYR A 94 -13.05 -6.61 -1.31
CA TYR A 94 -13.57 -6.12 -0.03
C TYR A 94 -12.94 -4.78 0.36
N LEU A 95 -11.62 -4.64 0.23
CA LEU A 95 -10.94 -3.36 0.49
C LEU A 95 -11.53 -2.24 -0.38
N GLY A 96 -11.68 -2.49 -1.69
CA GLY A 96 -12.27 -1.51 -2.62
C GLY A 96 -13.67 -1.08 -2.22
N ASP A 97 -14.51 -2.00 -1.76
CA ASP A 97 -15.87 -1.67 -1.29
C ASP A 97 -15.85 -0.87 0.01
N ILE A 98 -14.94 -1.15 0.94
CA ILE A 98 -14.76 -0.33 2.14
C ILE A 98 -14.31 1.08 1.75
N LEU A 99 -13.32 1.22 0.87
CA LEU A 99 -12.80 2.53 0.48
C LEU A 99 -13.86 3.43 -0.19
N LYS A 100 -14.85 2.85 -0.89
CA LYS A 100 -15.99 3.61 -1.44
C LYS A 100 -16.90 4.22 -0.36
N THR A 101 -16.90 3.66 0.84
CA THR A 101 -17.69 4.18 1.98
C THR A 101 -16.96 5.27 2.75
N LEU A 102 -15.67 5.47 2.50
CA LEU A 102 -14.88 6.50 3.16
C LEU A 102 -15.09 7.86 2.50
N ASP A 103 -14.81 8.91 3.26
CA ASP A 103 -14.91 10.29 2.81
C ASP A 103 -14.02 10.54 1.56
N CYS A 104 -14.68 10.77 0.42
CA CYS A 104 -14.05 10.95 -0.86
C CYS A 104 -13.29 12.28 -1.00
N THR A 105 -13.44 13.21 -0.05
CA THR A 105 -12.72 14.49 -0.04
C THR A 105 -11.31 14.37 0.55
N LYS A 106 -11.04 13.33 1.33
CA LYS A 106 -9.74 13.09 1.96
C LYS A 106 -8.84 12.25 1.08
N LYS A 107 -7.53 12.44 1.21
CA LYS A 107 -6.55 11.51 0.62
C LYS A 107 -6.73 10.12 1.21
N ILE A 108 -6.68 9.11 0.34
CA ILE A 108 -6.69 7.70 0.71
C ILE A 108 -5.31 7.15 0.39
N ILE A 109 -4.55 6.82 1.42
CA ILE A 109 -3.17 6.35 1.32
C ILE A 109 -3.13 4.88 1.70
N LEU A 110 -2.81 4.01 0.76
CA LEU A 110 -2.56 2.59 0.99
C LEU A 110 -1.06 2.33 0.94
N PHE A 111 -0.51 1.82 2.03
CA PHE A 111 0.92 1.53 2.14
C PHE A 111 1.17 0.04 2.32
N PHE A 112 1.72 -0.61 1.29
CA PHE A 112 2.17 -1.99 1.35
C PHE A 112 3.68 -2.03 1.60
N ASP A 113 4.04 -2.27 2.85
CA ASP A 113 5.41 -2.33 3.33
C ASP A 113 6.01 -3.72 3.11
N GLU A 114 7.27 -3.76 2.71
CA GLU A 114 8.04 -4.97 2.38
C GLU A 114 7.29 -5.94 1.44
N LEU A 115 6.87 -5.39 0.30
CA LEU A 115 6.23 -6.06 -0.82
C LEU A 115 6.88 -7.39 -1.23
N PRO A 116 8.23 -7.54 -1.26
CA PRO A 116 8.87 -8.80 -1.62
C PRO A 116 8.48 -9.98 -0.73
N TRP A 117 8.03 -9.73 0.51
CA TRP A 117 7.56 -10.78 1.41
C TRP A 117 6.09 -11.12 1.21
N ILE A 118 5.30 -10.23 0.61
CA ILE A 118 3.88 -10.44 0.29
C ILE A 118 3.74 -11.11 -1.09
N ALA A 119 4.45 -10.55 -2.07
CA ALA A 119 4.39 -10.90 -3.48
C ALA A 119 5.26 -12.13 -3.82
N THR A 120 5.13 -13.18 -3.03
CA THR A 120 5.85 -14.44 -3.24
C THR A 120 5.29 -15.21 -4.44
N ARG A 121 6.06 -16.16 -4.94
CA ARG A 121 5.63 -17.04 -6.05
C ARG A 121 4.32 -17.74 -5.67
N LYS A 122 3.33 -17.69 -6.57
CA LYS A 122 1.96 -18.25 -6.38
C LYS A 122 1.10 -17.56 -5.31
N SER A 123 1.54 -16.47 -4.69
CA SER A 123 0.67 -15.68 -3.78
C SER A 123 -0.56 -15.14 -4.50
N GLY A 124 -0.43 -14.78 -5.78
CA GLY A 124 -1.47 -14.08 -6.54
C GLY A 124 -1.58 -12.59 -6.18
N PHE A 125 -0.75 -12.09 -5.27
CA PHE A 125 -0.84 -10.72 -4.74
C PHE A 125 -0.66 -9.67 -5.84
N LEU A 126 0.41 -9.74 -6.63
CA LEU A 126 0.68 -8.71 -7.66
C LEU A 126 -0.45 -8.62 -8.70
N LYS A 127 -0.95 -9.77 -9.17
CA LYS A 127 -2.09 -9.81 -10.11
C LYS A 127 -3.34 -9.18 -9.50
N ALA A 128 -3.60 -9.44 -8.23
CA ALA A 128 -4.75 -8.89 -7.53
C ALA A 128 -4.60 -7.38 -7.26
N LEU A 129 -3.39 -6.93 -6.89
CA LEU A 129 -3.06 -5.52 -6.69
C LEU A 129 -3.15 -4.73 -8.01
N GLU A 130 -2.65 -5.29 -9.11
CA GLU A 130 -2.73 -4.70 -10.45
C GLU A 130 -4.20 -4.54 -10.89
N HIS A 131 -5.01 -5.60 -10.76
CA HIS A 131 -6.44 -5.53 -11.02
C HIS A 131 -7.12 -4.47 -10.14
N PHE A 132 -6.81 -4.44 -8.85
CA PHE A 132 -7.35 -3.46 -7.91
C PHE A 132 -6.98 -2.02 -8.29
N TRP A 133 -5.72 -1.78 -8.63
CA TRP A 133 -5.22 -0.49 -9.09
C TRP A 133 -5.99 -0.03 -10.33
N ASN A 134 -5.96 -0.84 -11.40
CA ASN A 134 -6.51 -0.48 -12.71
C ASN A 134 -8.04 -0.29 -12.70
N HIS A 135 -8.77 -1.11 -11.94
CA HIS A 135 -10.23 -1.10 -11.97
C HIS A 135 -10.87 -0.24 -10.90
N THR A 136 -10.19 -0.01 -9.78
CA THR A 136 -10.78 0.62 -8.59
C THR A 136 -9.97 1.82 -8.11
N PHE A 137 -8.73 1.62 -7.67
CA PHE A 137 -8.04 2.62 -6.87
C PHE A 137 -7.53 3.82 -7.70
N SER A 138 -7.05 3.58 -8.92
CA SER A 138 -6.54 4.64 -9.80
C SER A 138 -7.62 5.61 -10.30
N LYS A 139 -8.90 5.22 -10.23
CA LYS A 139 -10.03 6.07 -10.62
C LYS A 139 -10.35 7.15 -9.58
N ASN A 140 -9.80 7.05 -8.38
CA ASN A 140 -9.97 8.05 -7.34
C ASN A 140 -8.80 9.05 -7.39
N GLN A 141 -9.10 10.33 -7.68
CA GLN A 141 -8.11 11.42 -7.73
C GLN A 141 -7.40 11.67 -6.38
N ASN A 142 -7.95 11.13 -5.29
CA ASN A 142 -7.39 11.21 -3.95
C ASN A 142 -6.60 9.96 -3.52
N ALA A 143 -6.41 9.00 -4.42
CA ALA A 143 -5.68 7.76 -4.14
C ALA A 143 -4.16 7.96 -4.18
N ILE A 144 -3.47 7.42 -3.17
CA ILE A 144 -2.02 7.28 -3.15
C ILE A 144 -1.69 5.83 -2.77
N LEU A 145 -1.15 5.07 -3.70
CA LEU A 145 -0.62 3.73 -3.46
C LEU A 145 0.89 3.82 -3.24
N VAL A 146 1.33 3.50 -2.02
CA VAL A 146 2.74 3.38 -1.70
C VAL A 146 3.08 1.89 -1.58
N VAL A 147 4.09 1.45 -2.31
CA VAL A 147 4.68 0.12 -2.14
C VAL A 147 6.15 0.26 -1.81
N CYS A 148 6.66 -0.56 -0.90
CA CYS A 148 8.09 -0.52 -0.63
C CYS A 148 8.72 -1.89 -0.43
N GLY A 149 10.05 -1.92 -0.50
CA GLY A 149 10.78 -3.17 -0.28
C GLY A 149 12.27 -2.96 -0.09
N SER A 150 12.88 -3.82 0.71
CA SER A 150 14.33 -3.88 0.87
C SER A 150 15.07 -4.53 -0.30
N ALA A 151 14.36 -5.29 -1.14
CA ALA A 151 14.91 -5.93 -2.34
C ALA A 151 14.79 -5.00 -3.56
N ALA A 152 15.74 -4.08 -3.73
CA ALA A 152 15.70 -3.05 -4.76
C ALA A 152 15.57 -3.62 -6.18
N SER A 153 16.39 -4.60 -6.57
CA SER A 153 16.32 -5.22 -7.90
C SER A 153 14.96 -5.86 -8.16
N TRP A 154 14.37 -6.50 -7.14
CA TRP A 154 13.03 -7.10 -7.25
C TRP A 154 11.95 -6.03 -7.42
N MET A 155 12.01 -4.94 -6.65
CA MET A 155 11.06 -3.82 -6.77
C MET A 155 11.17 -3.18 -8.17
N ILE A 156 12.39 -2.95 -8.65
CA ILE A 156 12.63 -2.37 -9.96
C ILE A 156 12.08 -3.29 -11.07
N GLU A 157 12.39 -4.59 -11.02
CA GLU A 157 11.96 -5.53 -12.05
C GLU A 157 10.44 -5.76 -12.05
N LYS A 158 9.83 -5.92 -10.87
CA LYS A 158 8.42 -6.34 -10.74
C LYS A 158 7.42 -5.21 -10.62
N ILE A 159 7.86 -4.01 -10.24
CA ILE A 159 6.99 -2.86 -10.05
C ILE A 159 7.33 -1.75 -11.04
N VAL A 160 8.61 -1.42 -11.25
CA VAL A 160 9.01 -0.28 -12.10
C VAL A 160 9.08 -0.66 -13.58
N TYR A 161 9.59 -1.86 -13.91
CA TYR A 161 9.77 -2.32 -15.29
C TYR A 161 8.78 -3.41 -15.72
N ASN A 162 7.68 -3.58 -15.00
CA ASN A 162 6.69 -4.60 -15.34
C ASN A 162 5.95 -4.24 -16.63
N LYS A 163 6.45 -4.73 -17.76
CA LYS A 163 5.89 -4.50 -19.12
C LYS A 163 4.50 -5.12 -19.35
N GLY A 164 3.94 -5.84 -18.37
CA GLY A 164 2.65 -6.53 -18.47
C GLY A 164 1.50 -5.87 -17.70
N GLY A 165 1.76 -4.81 -16.92
CA GLY A 165 0.75 -4.11 -16.15
C GLY A 165 1.23 -3.71 -14.76
N LEU A 166 1.64 -2.43 -14.66
CA LEU A 166 1.53 -1.49 -13.56
C LEU A 166 1.86 -0.10 -14.11
#